data_AF-A0A8T7B594-F1
#
_entry.id   AF-A0A8T7B594-F1
#
_cell.length_a   1.000
_cell.length_b   1.000
_cell.length_c   1.000
_cell.angle_alpha   90.00
_cell.angle_beta   90.00
_cell.angle_gamma   90.00
#
_symmetry.space_group_name_H-M   'P 1'
#
loop_
_entity.id
_entity.type
_entity.pdbx_description
1 polymer ?
#
loop_
_entity_poly.entity_id
_entity_poly.type
_entity_poly.pdbx_seq_one_letter_code
_entity_poly.pdbx_strand_id
1 'polypeptide(L)' 'GIDASRLTAKGYGESQPIASNDTRESRARNRRVMLRILNEDIENAARPEPK' A
#
# COMPACT_ATOMS: atom_id res chain seq x y z
N GLY A 1 -22.19 -7.75 2.67
CA GLY A 1 -20.86 -7.24 3.04
C GLY A 1 -19.80 -7.87 2.15
N ILE A 2 -18.55 -7.43 2.23
CA ILE A 2 -17.40 -8.05 1.55
C ILE A 2 -16.82 -9.14 2.45
N ASP A 3 -16.41 -10.27 1.85
CA ASP A 3 -15.77 -11.37 2.57
C ASP A 3 -14.39 -10.95 3.10
N ALA A 4 -14.11 -11.24 4.38
CA ALA A 4 -12.88 -10.82 5.04
C ALA A 4 -11.62 -11.47 4.44
N SER A 5 -11.73 -12.69 3.90
CA SER A 5 -10.60 -13.39 3.27
C SER A 5 -10.11 -12.71 1.99
N ARG A 6 -10.93 -11.84 1.38
CA ARG A 6 -10.60 -11.08 0.16
C ARG A 6 -9.89 -9.75 0.44
N LEU A 7 -9.65 -9.42 1.71
CA LEU A 7 -9.08 -8.14 2.12
C LEU A 7 -7.78 -8.35 2.89
N THR A 8 -6.72 -7.71 2.42
CA THR A 8 -5.42 -7.65 3.11
C THR A 8 -5.09 -6.20 3.42
N ALA A 9 -4.84 -5.90 4.70
CA ALA A 9 -4.37 -4.58 5.13
C ALA A 9 -2.84 -4.60 5.31
N LYS A 10 -2.14 -3.63 4.71
CA LYS A 10 -0.69 -3.45 4.87
C LYS A 10 -0.35 -2.00 5.16
N GLY A 11 0.34 -1.76 6.28
CA GLY A 11 0.86 -0.45 6.65
C GLY A 11 2.25 -0.22 6.04
N TYR A 12 2.42 0.90 5.32
CA TYR A 12 3.69 1.27 4.68
C TYR A 12 4.46 2.38 5.42
N GLY A 13 3.83 3.07 6.37
CA GLY A 13 4.46 4.18 7.09
C GLY A 13 5.06 5.21 6.13
N GLU A 14 6.31 5.58 6.36
CA GLU A 14 7.03 6.59 5.57
C GLU A 14 7.79 6.01 4.36
N SER A 15 7.74 4.67 4.17
CA SER A 15 8.56 3.98 3.15
C SER A 15 8.07 4.18 1.71
N GLN A 16 6.83 4.64 1.52
CA GLN A 16 6.24 4.86 0.19
C GLN A 16 5.56 6.24 0.09
N PRO A 17 6.34 7.35 0.12
CA PRO A 17 5.79 8.69 -0.07
C PRO A 17 5.36 8.90 -1.52
N ILE A 18 4.30 9.68 -1.73
CA ILE A 18 3.90 10.14 -3.07
C ILE A 18 4.30 11.58 -3.36
N ALA A 19 4.67 12.31 -2.31
CA ALA A 19 5.22 13.66 -2.40
C ALA A 19 6.41 13.77 -1.45
N SER A 20 7.29 14.75 -1.70
CA SER A 20 8.39 15.05 -0.80
C SER A 20 7.91 15.25 0.65
N ASN A 21 8.71 14.84 1.63
CA ASN A 21 8.43 15.08 3.04
C ASN A 21 8.92 16.46 3.53
N ASP A 22 9.42 17.33 2.67
CA ASP A 22 10.06 18.59 3.08
C ASP A 22 9.05 19.61 3.64
N THR A 23 7.89 19.76 2.99
CA THR A 23 6.87 20.72 3.40
C THR A 23 5.73 20.07 4.18
N ARG A 24 5.11 20.83 5.10
CA ARG A 24 3.95 20.37 5.87
C ARG A 24 2.80 19.92 4.98
N GLU A 25 2.57 20.67 3.91
CA GLU A 25 1.54 20.38 2.92
C GLU A 25 1.83 19.07 2.16
N SER A 26 3.07 18.87 1.71
CA SER A 26 3.44 17.64 1.00
C SER A 26 3.41 16.41 1.90
N ARG A 27 3.82 16.53 3.19
CA ARG A 27 3.64 15.46 4.19
C ARG A 27 2.18 15.12 4.44
N ALA A 28 1.28 16.11 4.41
CA ALA A 28 -0.15 15.86 4.58
C ALA A 28 -0.70 15.00 3.45
N ARG A 29 -0.21 15.17 2.21
CA ARG A 29 -0.59 14.32 1.06
C ARG A 29 -0.17 12.86 1.21
N ASN A 30 0.90 12.59 1.96
CA ASN A 30 1.39 11.23 2.21
C ASN A 30 0.51 10.43 3.19
N ARG A 31 -0.35 11.09 4.00
CA ARG A 31 -1.31 10.41 4.89
C ARG A 31 -2.53 9.96 4.08
N ARG A 32 -2.44 8.76 3.48
CA ARG A 32 -3.48 8.22 2.61
C ARG A 32 -3.66 6.72 2.76
N VAL A 33 -4.81 6.24 2.30
CA VAL A 33 -5.10 4.81 2.09
C VAL A 33 -5.02 4.54 0.59
N MET A 34 -4.38 3.44 0.20
CA MET A 34 -4.36 2.94 -1.17
C MET A 34 -5.12 1.62 -1.23
N LEU A 35 -6.09 1.51 -2.13
CA LEU A 35 -6.73 0.25 -2.47
C LEU A 35 -6.06 -0.31 -3.73
N ARG A 36 -5.58 -1.55 -3.66
CA ARG A 36 -5.05 -2.27 -4.82
C ARG A 36 -5.95 -3.47 -5.08
N ILE A 37 -6.41 -3.61 -6.31
CA ILE A 37 -7.12 -4.81 -6.75
C ILE A 37 -6.06 -5.80 -7.22
N LEU A 38 -6.06 -6.97 -6.62
CA LEU A 38 -5.10 -8.02 -6.89
C LEU A 38 -5.83 -9.11 -7.67
N ASN A 39 -5.47 -9.26 -8.94
CA ASN A 39 -5.80 -10.47 -9.67
C ASN A 39 -4.82 -11.54 -9.21
N GLU A 40 -5.26 -12.79 -9.07
CA GLU A 40 -4.46 -13.89 -8.49
C GLU A 40 -3.07 -14.04 -9.13
N ASP A 41 -2.93 -13.64 -10.40
CA ASP A 41 -1.68 -13.65 -11.15
C ASP A 41 -0.62 -12.64 -10.65
N ILE A 42 -1.05 -11.53 -10.02
CA ILE A 42 -0.18 -10.40 -9.63
C ILE A 42 0.36 -10.56 -8.19
N GLU A 43 -0.40 -11.21 -7.29
CA GLU A 43 0.01 -11.42 -5.88
C GLU A 43 1.24 -12.35 -5.78
N ASN A 44 1.29 -13.41 -6.58
CA ASN A 44 2.43 -14.33 -6.64
C ASN A 44 3.71 -13.64 -7.17
N ALA A 45 3.58 -12.62 -8.02
CA ALA A 45 4.73 -11.87 -8.54
C ALA A 45 5.21 -10.75 -7.59
N ALA A 46 4.35 -10.25 -6.70
CA ALA A 46 4.61 -9.08 -5.86
C ALA A 46 5.15 -9.41 -4.46
N ARG A 47 5.15 -10.69 -4.06
CA ARG A 47 5.78 -11.18 -2.83
C ARG A 47 7.18 -11.69 -3.19
N PRO A 48 8.28 -10.93 -2.96
CA PRO A 48 9.60 -11.51 -3.10
C PRO A 48 9.73 -12.67 -2.12
N GLU A 49 10.20 -13.82 -2.60
CA GLU A 49 10.44 -14.98 -1.75
C GLU A 49 11.35 -14.59 -0.58
N PRO A 50 11.05 -15.01 0.65
CA PRO A 50 12.00 -14.89 1.74
C PRO A 50 13.24 -15.71 1.36
N LYS A 51 14.39 -15.04 1.19
CA LYS A 51 15.70 -15.69 1.10
C LYS A 51 16.10 -16.29 2.44
#